data_AF-A0A4Q8B5P3-F1
#
_entry.id   AF-A0A4Q8B5P3-F1
#
_cell.length_a   1.000
_cell.length_b   1.000
_cell.length_c   1.000
_cell.angle_alpha   90.00
_cell.angle_beta   90.00
_cell.angle_gamma   90.00
#
_symmetry.space_group_name_H-M   'P 1'
#
loop_
_entity.id
_entity.type
_entity.pdbx_description
1 polymer ?
#
loop_
_entity_poly.entity_id
_entity_poly.type
_entity_poly.pdbx_seq_one_letter_code
_entity_poly.pdbx_strand_id
1 'polypeptide(L)'
;MHKDDLVKALVKSLLADSGPGSRGGSAASDGGVRTGQHTSKSIRYSQEITSVDDEPERPGRSLVTTDHEVIRRWAEARKGVPTTVDGSEHDGHAGVLRFDFPANGREARLREISWAEWFRAFDERRLNFIYQEERSDGKQSNFFRLESPDREDG
;
A
#
# COMPACT_ATOMS: atom_id res chain seq x y z
N MET A 1 37.19 -26.44 -15.35
CA MET A 1 36.78 -25.10 -14.84
C MET A 1 35.29 -24.98 -15.05
N HIS A 2 34.51 -25.08 -13.96
CA HIS A 2 33.04 -25.20 -14.04
C HIS A 2 32.36 -23.85 -13.77
N LYS A 3 31.26 -23.63 -14.50
CA LYS A 3 30.53 -22.36 -14.61
C LYS A 3 29.93 -21.90 -13.26
N ASP A 4 29.80 -22.82 -12.32
CA ASP A 4 29.22 -22.62 -10.99
C ASP A 4 30.11 -21.79 -10.06
N ASP A 5 31.44 -21.84 -10.24
CA ASP A 5 32.38 -21.04 -9.44
C ASP A 5 32.37 -19.55 -9.84
N LEU A 6 32.08 -19.26 -11.12
CA LEU A 6 31.95 -17.88 -11.61
C LEU A 6 30.67 -17.21 -11.10
N VAL A 7 29.58 -17.97 -10.97
CA VAL A 7 28.32 -17.45 -10.42
C VAL A 7 28.47 -17.19 -8.91
N LYS A 8 29.14 -18.08 -8.16
CA LYS A 8 29.44 -17.84 -6.75
C LYS A 8 30.36 -16.63 -6.53
N ALA A 9 31.36 -16.44 -7.39
CA ALA A 9 32.23 -15.27 -7.32
C ALA A 9 31.48 -13.96 -7.63
N LEU A 10 30.54 -13.98 -8.58
CA LEU A 10 29.73 -12.80 -8.93
C LEU A 10 28.72 -12.44 -7.82
N VAL A 11 28.06 -13.44 -7.22
CA VAL A 11 27.14 -13.23 -6.08
C VAL A 11 27.88 -12.72 -4.85
N LYS A 12 29.09 -13.20 -4.59
CA LYS A 12 29.93 -12.72 -3.47
C LYS A 12 30.43 -11.28 -3.69
N SER A 13 30.63 -10.87 -4.94
CA SER A 13 31.01 -9.50 -5.30
C SER A 13 29.85 -8.52 -5.16
N LEU A 14 28.62 -8.94 -5.47
CA LEU A 14 27.42 -8.09 -5.36
C LEU A 14 27.00 -7.85 -3.90
N LEU A 15 27.32 -8.77 -3.00
CA LEU A 15 27.02 -8.64 -1.57
C LEU A 15 28.03 -7.79 -0.78
N ALA A 16 29.14 -7.36 -1.41
CA ALA A 16 30.23 -6.65 -0.74
C ALA A 16 30.20 -5.12 -0.90
N ASP A 17 29.24 -4.55 -1.65
CA ASP A 17 29.16 -3.09 -1.87
C ASP A 17 28.22 -2.35 -0.90
N SER A 18 27.72 -3.01 0.14
CA SER A 18 26.93 -2.35 1.18
C SER A 18 27.84 -1.64 2.20
N GLY A 19 28.47 -0.55 1.78
CA GLY A 19 29.06 0.45 2.68
C GLY A 19 27.97 1.28 3.38
N PRO A 20 28.19 1.77 4.62
CA PRO A 20 27.16 2.47 5.39
C PRO A 20 27.05 3.93 4.92
N GLY A 21 26.20 4.16 3.92
CA GLY A 21 25.86 5.50 3.42
C GLY A 21 24.62 6.06 4.09
N SER A 22 24.81 7.08 4.92
CA SER A 22 23.86 8.11 5.36
C SER A 22 22.43 7.70 5.72
N ARG A 23 22.17 7.75 7.03
CA ARG A 23 20.84 7.92 7.64
C ARG A 23 20.14 9.16 7.07
N GLY A 24 19.39 8.98 6.00
CA GLY A 24 18.26 9.84 5.65
C GLY A 24 17.07 9.36 6.48
N GLY A 25 16.60 10.18 7.41
CA GLY A 25 15.45 9.88 8.24
C GLY A 25 14.18 9.80 7.41
N SER A 26 13.83 8.60 6.96
CA SER A 26 12.44 8.26 6.72
C SER A 26 11.82 8.10 8.10
N ALA A 27 10.88 8.98 8.44
CA ALA A 27 10.07 8.83 9.63
C ALA A 27 9.55 7.39 9.64
N ALA A 28 9.95 6.63 10.67
CA ALA A 28 9.36 5.35 10.96
C ALA A 28 7.88 5.63 11.22
N SER A 29 7.05 5.49 10.18
CA SER A 29 5.65 5.17 10.35
C SER A 29 5.67 3.90 11.20
N ASP A 30 5.29 4.04 12.46
CA ASP A 30 5.06 2.96 13.41
C ASP A 30 4.30 1.87 12.64
N GLY A 31 5.02 0.82 12.21
CA GLY A 31 4.74 0.03 11.01
C GLY A 31 3.64 -1.01 11.20
N GLY A 32 2.63 -0.65 11.99
CA GLY A 32 1.54 -1.51 12.37
C GLY A 32 0.19 -1.01 11.87
N VAL A 33 -0.77 -1.92 11.86
CA VAL A 33 -2.20 -1.63 11.71
C VAL A 33 -2.61 -0.62 12.78
N ARG A 34 -3.18 0.50 12.34
CA ARG A 34 -3.70 1.53 13.24
C ARG A 34 -4.96 1.00 13.91
N THR A 35 -4.94 0.92 15.24
CA THR A 35 -6.08 0.47 16.05
C THR A 35 -6.53 1.57 17.02
N GLY A 36 -7.77 1.45 17.48
CA GLY A 36 -8.52 2.44 18.27
C GLY A 36 -9.85 1.88 18.76
N GLN A 37 -10.59 2.68 19.53
CA GLN A 37 -11.84 2.25 20.21
C GLN A 37 -12.92 1.75 19.23
N HIS A 38 -12.90 2.27 17.99
CA HIS A 38 -13.87 1.93 16.94
C HIS A 38 -13.26 1.03 15.85
N THR A 39 -12.18 0.30 16.15
CA THR A 39 -11.57 -0.61 15.17
C THR A 39 -12.58 -1.64 14.68
N SER A 40 -12.84 -1.62 13.37
CA SER A 40 -13.77 -2.52 12.70
C SER A 40 -13.34 -3.99 12.82
N LYS A 41 -14.30 -4.92 12.65
CA LYS A 41 -13.99 -6.35 12.57
C LYS A 41 -13.15 -6.68 11.33
N SER A 42 -13.33 -5.97 10.22
CA SER A 42 -12.55 -6.15 8.99
C SER A 42 -11.05 -6.00 9.22
N ILE A 43 -10.65 -4.99 9.98
CA ILE A 43 -9.24 -4.80 10.36
C ILE A 43 -8.75 -5.98 11.21
N ARG A 44 -9.51 -6.41 12.23
CA ARG A 44 -9.11 -7.49 13.16
C ARG A 44 -8.96 -8.86 12.49
N TYR A 45 -9.73 -9.14 11.44
CA TYR A 45 -9.67 -10.42 10.73
C TYR A 45 -8.75 -10.40 9.51
N SER A 46 -8.24 -9.23 9.11
CA SER A 46 -7.29 -9.12 8.01
C SER A 46 -5.89 -9.49 8.49
N GLN A 47 -5.11 -10.12 7.64
CA GLN A 47 -3.69 -10.35 7.90
C GLN A 47 -2.96 -9.01 7.75
N GLU A 48 -2.11 -8.69 8.73
CA GLU A 48 -1.24 -7.54 8.66
C GLU A 48 -0.07 -7.80 7.69
N ILE A 49 0.19 -6.83 6.84
CA ILE A 49 1.29 -6.81 5.88
C ILE A 49 2.15 -5.59 6.19
N THR A 50 3.40 -5.82 6.55
CA THR A 50 4.36 -4.80 7.02
C THR A 50 5.51 -4.56 6.05
N SER A 51 5.72 -5.49 5.10
CA SER A 51 6.74 -5.39 4.07
C SER A 51 6.21 -5.89 2.72
N VAL A 52 6.87 -5.47 1.64
CA VAL A 52 6.63 -5.98 0.27
C VAL A 52 7.00 -7.46 0.10
N ASP A 53 7.80 -8.00 1.03
CA ASP A 53 8.21 -9.41 1.04
C ASP A 53 7.20 -10.31 1.79
N ASP A 54 6.23 -9.73 2.49
CA ASP A 54 5.22 -10.50 3.21
C ASP A 54 4.20 -11.10 2.23
N GLU A 55 3.91 -12.39 2.39
CA GLU A 55 2.98 -13.11 1.53
C GLU A 55 1.62 -13.35 2.21
N PRO A 56 0.51 -13.38 1.47
CA PRO A 56 -0.78 -13.78 2.01
C PRO A 56 -0.73 -15.22 2.51
N GLU A 57 -1.29 -15.49 3.70
CA GLU A 57 -1.43 -16.84 4.28
C GLU A 57 -2.14 -17.82 3.34
N ARG A 58 -3.02 -17.30 2.47
CA ARG A 58 -3.74 -18.06 1.46
C ARG A 58 -4.27 -17.14 0.34
N PRO A 59 -4.57 -17.68 -0.85
CA PRO A 59 -5.27 -16.94 -1.91
C PRO A 59 -6.58 -16.32 -1.43
N GLY A 60 -6.87 -15.10 -1.89
CA GLY A 60 -8.07 -14.35 -1.52
C GLY A 60 -8.16 -13.89 -0.06
N ARG A 61 -7.06 -13.98 0.71
CA ARG A 61 -6.98 -13.43 2.07
C ARG A 61 -7.19 -11.91 2.03
N SER A 62 -8.01 -11.40 2.95
CA SER A 62 -8.06 -9.96 3.24
C SER A 62 -6.82 -9.55 4.01
N LEU A 63 -6.16 -8.51 3.50
CA LEU A 63 -4.90 -7.97 3.98
C LEU A 63 -5.13 -6.54 4.47
N VAL A 64 -4.29 -6.10 5.40
CA VAL A 64 -4.29 -4.73 5.89
C VAL A 64 -2.86 -4.23 6.04
N THR A 65 -2.61 -3.00 5.62
CA THR A 65 -1.30 -2.36 5.75
C THR A 65 -1.44 -0.85 5.97
N THR A 66 -0.40 -0.27 6.55
CA THR A 66 -0.15 1.18 6.57
C THR A 66 1.15 1.54 5.86
N ASP A 67 1.86 0.53 5.32
CA ASP A 67 3.14 0.71 4.63
C ASP A 67 2.93 1.31 3.23
N HIS A 68 3.57 2.45 3.00
CA HIS A 68 3.41 3.20 1.75
C HIS A 68 3.98 2.47 0.54
N GLU A 69 5.05 1.71 0.71
CA GLU A 69 5.68 0.99 -0.40
C GLU A 69 4.82 -0.23 -0.78
N VAL A 70 4.25 -0.95 0.18
CA VAL A 70 3.26 -2.02 -0.07
C VAL A 70 2.07 -1.47 -0.88
N ILE A 71 1.49 -0.35 -0.45
CA ILE A 71 0.35 0.29 -1.14
C ILE A 71 0.74 0.72 -2.55
N ARG A 72 1.91 1.34 -2.72
CA ARG A 72 2.42 1.79 -4.02
C ARG A 72 2.58 0.61 -4.97
N ARG A 73 3.27 -0.44 -4.54
CA ARG A 73 3.51 -1.64 -5.35
C ARG A 73 2.21 -2.34 -5.73
N TRP A 74 1.29 -2.46 -4.78
CA TRP A 74 -0.02 -3.05 -5.02
C TRP A 74 -0.79 -2.28 -6.12
N ALA A 75 -0.81 -0.95 -6.05
CA ALA A 75 -1.50 -0.12 -7.02
C ALA A 75 -0.81 -0.15 -8.40
N GLU A 76 0.51 0.00 -8.45
CA GLU A 76 1.29 0.02 -9.69
C GLU A 76 1.18 -1.31 -10.46
N ALA A 77 1.23 -2.45 -9.76
CA ALA A 77 1.03 -3.77 -10.36
C ALA A 77 -0.34 -3.93 -11.05
N ARG A 78 -1.30 -3.07 -10.68
CA ARG A 78 -2.67 -3.03 -11.22
C ARG A 78 -2.89 -1.83 -12.15
N LYS A 79 -1.83 -1.08 -12.46
CA LYS A 79 -1.88 0.20 -13.21
C LYS A 79 -2.83 1.21 -12.56
N GLY A 80 -2.93 1.17 -11.23
CA GLY A 80 -3.68 2.11 -10.41
C GLY A 80 -2.96 3.45 -10.35
N VAL A 81 -3.73 4.53 -10.52
CA VAL A 81 -3.24 5.90 -10.45
C VAL A 81 -3.84 6.57 -9.21
N PRO A 82 -3.04 7.16 -8.29
CA PRO A 82 -3.58 7.87 -7.13
C PRO A 82 -4.49 9.01 -7.57
N THR A 83 -5.73 9.00 -7.08
CA THR A 83 -6.74 10.00 -7.42
C THR A 83 -7.51 10.49 -6.21
N THR A 84 -8.14 11.64 -6.36
CA THR A 84 -9.19 12.13 -5.46
C THR A 84 -10.46 12.43 -6.24
N VAL A 85 -11.60 12.52 -5.53
CA VAL A 85 -12.86 12.94 -6.13
C VAL A 85 -12.93 14.47 -6.13
N ASP A 86 -13.19 15.06 -7.29
CA ASP A 86 -13.36 16.51 -7.42
C ASP A 86 -14.44 17.03 -6.46
N GLY A 87 -14.14 18.15 -5.79
CA GLY A 87 -15.05 18.78 -4.83
C GLY A 87 -15.21 18.05 -3.50
N SER A 88 -14.44 16.99 -3.24
CA SER A 88 -14.42 16.33 -1.93
C SER A 88 -13.37 16.90 -0.96
N GLU A 89 -12.56 17.84 -1.44
CA GLU A 89 -11.44 18.43 -0.69
C GLU A 89 -11.91 19.05 0.63
N HIS A 90 -11.11 18.86 1.67
CA HIS A 90 -11.37 19.40 3.00
C HIS A 90 -10.07 19.92 3.59
N ASP A 91 -10.11 21.10 4.21
CA ASP A 91 -8.95 21.76 4.81
C ASP A 91 -7.72 21.90 3.88
N GLY A 92 -7.96 22.04 2.57
CA GLY A 92 -6.88 22.13 1.58
C GLY A 92 -6.18 20.79 1.29
N HIS A 93 -6.80 19.66 1.66
CA HIS A 93 -6.28 18.31 1.42
C HIS A 93 -7.24 17.49 0.56
N ALA A 94 -6.68 16.52 -0.19
CA ALA A 94 -7.42 15.57 -1.01
C ALA A 94 -8.53 14.90 -0.19
N GLY A 95 -9.77 14.99 -0.66
CA GLY A 95 -10.96 14.54 0.06
C GLY A 95 -11.14 13.04 0.12
N VAL A 96 -11.88 12.49 -0.83
CA VAL A 96 -12.01 11.04 -0.97
C VAL A 96 -10.77 10.52 -1.70
N LEU A 97 -9.98 9.68 -1.05
CA LEU A 97 -8.83 9.02 -1.66
C LEU A 97 -9.25 7.78 -2.44
N ARG A 98 -8.78 7.67 -3.69
CA ARG A 98 -9.06 6.55 -4.59
C ARG A 98 -7.81 6.16 -5.39
N PHE A 99 -7.95 5.06 -6.13
CA PHE A 99 -7.11 4.72 -7.27
C PHE A 99 -8.01 4.66 -8.51
N ASP A 100 -7.64 5.40 -9.56
CA ASP A 100 -8.22 5.20 -10.90
C ASP A 100 -7.53 4.01 -11.55
N PHE A 101 -8.31 3.16 -12.22
CA PHE A 101 -7.80 2.01 -12.97
C PHE A 101 -8.21 2.19 -14.43
N PRO A 102 -7.45 2.94 -15.25
CA PRO A 102 -7.92 3.39 -16.57
C PRO A 102 -8.35 2.26 -17.51
N ALA A 103 -7.81 1.05 -17.34
CA ALA A 103 -8.19 -0.15 -18.09
C ALA A 103 -9.66 -0.57 -17.86
N ASN A 104 -10.27 -0.16 -16.75
CA ASN A 104 -11.67 -0.45 -16.39
C ASN A 104 -12.63 0.68 -16.77
N GLY A 105 -12.15 1.67 -17.53
CA GLY A 105 -12.87 2.91 -17.84
C GLY A 105 -12.48 4.05 -16.90
N ARG A 106 -12.49 5.27 -17.42
CA ARG A 106 -12.17 6.48 -16.65
C ARG A 106 -13.44 7.09 -16.07
N GLU A 107 -13.35 7.54 -14.82
CA GLU A 107 -14.43 8.27 -14.16
C GLU A 107 -14.14 9.78 -14.18
N ALA A 108 -15.07 10.56 -14.76
CA ALA A 108 -14.86 11.99 -15.03
C ALA A 108 -14.67 12.87 -13.78
N ARG A 109 -15.11 12.39 -12.60
CA ARG A 109 -14.96 13.10 -11.32
C ARG A 109 -13.64 12.79 -10.60
N LEU A 110 -12.80 11.91 -11.17
CA LEU A 110 -11.52 11.56 -10.56
C LEU A 110 -10.43 12.48 -11.09
N ARG A 111 -9.75 13.14 -10.17
CA ARG A 111 -8.57 13.97 -10.42
C ARG A 111 -7.33 13.24 -9.95
N GLU A 112 -6.34 13.11 -10.82
CA GLU A 112 -5.03 12.58 -10.49
C GLU A 112 -4.32 13.49 -9.47
N ILE A 113 -3.72 12.87 -8.46
CA ILE A 113 -2.92 13.53 -7.43
C ILE A 113 -1.58 12.83 -7.29
N SER A 114 -0.59 13.51 -6.73
CA SER A 114 0.71 12.88 -6.49
C SER A 114 0.61 11.82 -5.38
N TRP A 115 1.52 10.84 -5.42
CA TRP A 115 1.69 9.89 -4.32
C TRP A 115 1.92 10.60 -2.97
N ALA A 116 2.70 11.68 -2.96
CA ALA A 116 2.97 12.45 -1.75
C ALA A 116 1.69 13.07 -1.17
N GLU A 117 0.83 13.64 -2.01
CA GLU A 117 -0.46 14.20 -1.60
C GLU A 117 -1.42 13.11 -1.09
N TRP A 118 -1.46 11.97 -1.78
CA TRP A 118 -2.28 10.83 -1.38
C TRP A 118 -1.86 10.29 -0.01
N PHE A 119 -0.55 10.04 0.19
CA PHE A 119 -0.03 9.50 1.44
C PHE A 119 -0.13 10.49 2.60
N ARG A 120 0.06 11.79 2.33
CA ARG A 120 -0.17 12.83 3.33
C ARG A 120 -1.59 12.75 3.89
N ALA A 121 -2.61 12.73 3.02
CA ALA A 121 -4.00 12.62 3.46
C ALA A 121 -4.30 11.26 4.13
N PHE A 122 -3.65 10.18 3.69
CA PHE A 122 -3.76 8.85 4.30
C PHE A 122 -3.23 8.82 5.74
N ASP A 123 -2.10 9.47 5.99
CA ASP A 123 -1.45 9.53 7.30
C ASP A 123 -2.13 10.50 8.26
N GLU A 124 -2.43 11.72 7.81
CA GLU A 124 -3.11 12.73 8.62
C GLU A 124 -4.45 12.20 9.17
N ARG A 125 -5.13 11.35 8.41
CA ARG A 125 -6.43 10.75 8.78
C ARG A 125 -6.31 9.40 9.46
N ARG A 126 -5.08 8.94 9.75
CA ARG A 126 -4.80 7.66 10.42
C ARG A 126 -5.52 6.48 9.75
N LEU A 127 -5.53 6.44 8.42
CA LEU A 127 -6.23 5.38 7.67
C LEU A 127 -5.44 4.06 7.65
N ASN A 128 -6.16 2.96 7.56
CA ASN A 128 -5.64 1.64 7.21
C ASN A 128 -6.03 1.31 5.77
N PHE A 129 -5.12 0.69 5.02
CA PHE A 129 -5.37 0.21 3.67
C PHE A 129 -5.73 -1.28 3.72
N ILE A 130 -7.00 -1.60 3.51
CA ILE A 130 -7.51 -2.98 3.48
C ILE A 130 -7.65 -3.40 2.03
N TYR A 131 -7.09 -4.54 1.65
CA TYR A 131 -7.05 -4.98 0.25
C TYR A 131 -7.06 -6.50 0.11
N GLN A 132 -7.12 -6.95 -1.15
CA GLN A 132 -6.95 -8.35 -1.52
C GLN A 132 -6.00 -8.43 -2.72
N GLU A 133 -5.13 -9.43 -2.74
CA GLU A 133 -4.28 -9.69 -3.91
C GLU A 133 -5.11 -10.23 -5.08
N GLU A 134 -5.95 -11.22 -4.78
CA GLU A 134 -6.70 -12.02 -5.74
C GLU A 134 -8.19 -12.11 -5.38
N ARG A 135 -9.02 -12.32 -6.39
CA ARG A 135 -10.44 -12.63 -6.25
C ARG A 135 -10.63 -14.12 -6.03
N SER A 136 -11.86 -14.54 -5.73
CA SER A 136 -12.22 -15.96 -5.56
C SER A 136 -11.99 -16.83 -6.78
N ASP A 137 -11.86 -16.24 -7.98
CA ASP A 137 -11.55 -16.94 -9.24
C ASP A 137 -10.04 -16.94 -9.57
N GLY A 138 -9.18 -16.51 -8.63
CA GLY A 138 -7.72 -16.47 -8.80
C GLY A 138 -7.22 -15.31 -9.66
N LYS A 139 -8.10 -14.40 -10.11
CA LYS A 139 -7.67 -13.21 -10.87
C LYS A 139 -7.22 -12.10 -9.94
N GLN A 140 -6.32 -11.25 -10.43
CA GLN A 140 -5.88 -10.04 -9.75
C GLN A 140 -7.09 -9.18 -9.32
N SER A 141 -7.11 -8.78 -8.04
CA SER A 141 -8.19 -7.98 -7.46
C SER A 141 -7.81 -6.51 -7.37
N ASN A 142 -8.70 -5.62 -7.80
CA ASN A 142 -8.57 -4.16 -7.57
C ASN A 142 -9.32 -3.73 -6.30
N PHE A 143 -9.73 -4.68 -5.46
CA PHE A 143 -10.46 -4.38 -4.23
C PHE A 143 -9.52 -3.72 -3.21
N PHE A 144 -9.90 -2.53 -2.77
CA PHE A 144 -9.35 -1.92 -1.58
C PHE A 144 -10.41 -1.09 -0.85
N ARG A 145 -10.13 -0.79 0.42
CA ARG A 145 -10.90 0.13 1.25
C ARG A 145 -9.96 0.86 2.21
N LEU A 146 -10.33 2.08 2.53
CA LEU A 146 -9.67 2.88 3.55
C LEU A 146 -10.57 2.96 4.78
N GLU A 147 -10.05 2.60 5.95
CA GLU A 147 -10.78 2.65 7.22
C GLU A 147 -9.94 3.37 8.29
N SER A 148 -10.55 4.30 9.04
CA SER A 148 -9.92 4.92 10.22
C SER A 148 -10.34 4.15 11.46
N PRO A 149 -9.42 3.82 12.40
CA PRO A 149 -9.77 3.15 13.65
C PRO A 149 -10.51 4.06 14.65
N ASP A 150 -10.49 5.37 14.39
CA ASP A 150 -11.02 6.42 15.24
C ASP A 150 -12.36 6.96 14.71
N ARG A 151 -12.89 6.38 13.63
CA ARG A 151 -14.18 6.80 13.09
C ARG A 151 -15.29 6.44 14.07
N GLU A 152 -15.94 7.44 14.66
CA GLU A 152 -17.30 7.29 15.16
C GLU A 152 -18.16 6.99 13.93
N ASP A 153 -18.66 5.75 13.82
CA ASP A 153 -19.71 5.46 12.85
C ASP A 153 -20.84 6.48 13.08
N GLY A 154 -21.11 7.32 12.08
CA GLY A 154 -22.24 8.24 12.08
C GLY A 154 -23.56 7.51 11.89
#